data_AF-A0A3P2AC90-F1
#
_entry.id   AF-A0A3P2AC90-F1
#
_cell.length_a   1.000
_cell.length_b   1.000
_cell.length_c   1.000
_cell.angle_alpha   90.00
_cell.angle_beta   90.00
_cell.angle_gamma   90.00
#
_symmetry.space_group_name_H-M   'P 1'
#
loop_
_entity.id
_entity.type
_entity.pdbx_description
1 polymer ?
#
loop_
_entity_poly.entity_id
_entity_poly.type
_entity_poly.pdbx_seq_one_letter_code
_entity_poly.pdbx_strand_id
1 'polypeptide(L)'
;MKRLIQTTAFEQLASNDLTAIPIRAVCNNFIEDVIRLSETEKDLQSLFRTLSYTRFHLQTIYEKDGLTTEMGEKCIGIVTCH
;
A
#
# COMPACT_ATOMS: atom_id res chain seq x y z
N MET A 1 4.64 2.54 17.70
CA MET A 1 3.45 2.29 16.86
C MET A 1 3.68 1.04 16.04
N LYS A 2 2.67 0.18 15.93
CA LYS A 2 2.66 -0.88 14.91
C LYS A 2 2.58 -0.18 13.55
N ARG A 3 3.49 -0.50 12.63
CA ARG A 3 3.49 0.12 11.29
C ARG A 3 2.33 -0.48 10.49
N LEU A 4 1.70 0.29 9.60
CA LEU A 4 0.64 -0.23 8.71
C LEU A 4 1.10 -1.47 7.92
N ILE A 5 2.38 -1.51 7.55
CA ILE A 5 2.98 -2.66 6.85
C ILE A 5 3.07 -3.96 7.68
N GLN A 6 2.78 -3.89 8.98
CA GLN A 6 2.77 -5.03 9.92
C GLN A 6 1.35 -5.42 10.33
N THR A 7 0.33 -4.84 9.69
CA THR A 7 -1.06 -5.26 9.94
C THR A 7 -1.38 -6.49 9.11
N THR A 8 -2.26 -7.33 9.63
CA THR A 8 -2.69 -8.55 8.95
C THR A 8 -3.28 -8.25 7.57
N ALA A 9 -4.02 -7.14 7.44
CA ALA A 9 -4.57 -6.72 6.15
C ALA A 9 -3.47 -6.39 5.14
N PHE A 10 -2.39 -5.71 5.56
CA PHE A 10 -1.27 -5.43 4.67
C PHE A 10 -0.51 -6.71 4.28
N GLU A 11 -0.25 -7.60 5.23
CA GLU A 11 0.41 -8.89 4.96
C GLU A 11 -0.40 -9.74 3.96
N GLN A 12 -1.72 -9.73 4.09
CA GLN A 12 -2.63 -10.37 3.14
C GLN A 12 -2.59 -9.70 1.77
N LEU A 13 -2.52 -8.36 1.72
CA LEU A 13 -2.40 -7.60 0.45
C LEU A 13 -1.06 -7.86 -0.26
N ALA A 14 0.01 -8.05 0.51
CA ALA A 14 1.35 -8.34 0.01
C ALA A 14 1.55 -9.81 -0.36
N SER A 15 0.60 -10.69 -0.01
CA SER A 15 0.62 -12.09 -0.36
C SER A 15 0.02 -12.30 -1.75
N ASN A 16 0.67 -13.12 -2.57
CA ASN A 16 0.15 -13.50 -3.90
C ASN A 16 -1.02 -14.50 -3.83
N ASP A 17 -1.44 -14.89 -2.62
CA ASP A 17 -2.49 -15.89 -2.40
C ASP A 17 -3.85 -15.27 -2.10
N LEU A 18 -4.38 -14.54 -3.08
CA LEU A 18 -5.71 -13.92 -3.03
C LEU A 18 -6.83 -14.89 -3.45
N THR A 19 -6.52 -16.17 -3.64
CA THR A 19 -7.46 -17.18 -4.13
C THR A 19 -8.47 -17.63 -3.07
N ALA A 20 -8.11 -17.51 -1.79
CA ALA A 20 -8.94 -17.95 -0.65
C ALA A 20 -9.68 -16.80 0.06
N ILE A 21 -9.27 -15.55 -0.15
CA ILE A 21 -9.81 -14.38 0.58
C ILE A 21 -10.31 -13.35 -0.43
N PRO A 22 -11.54 -12.80 -0.27
CA PRO A 22 -12.02 -11.74 -1.13
C PRO A 22 -11.11 -10.51 -1.00
N ILE A 23 -10.39 -10.17 -2.08
CA ILE A 23 -9.47 -9.01 -2.10
C ILE A 23 -10.15 -7.72 -1.62
N ARG A 24 -11.44 -7.56 -1.92
CA ARG A 24 -12.24 -6.42 -1.46
C ARG A 24 -12.29 -6.32 0.07
N ALA A 25 -12.41 -7.44 0.78
CA ALA A 25 -12.42 -7.46 2.24
C ALA A 25 -11.04 -7.09 2.80
N VAL A 26 -9.96 -7.59 2.20
CA VAL A 26 -8.58 -7.23 2.57
C VAL A 26 -8.35 -5.72 2.38
N CYS A 27 -8.75 -5.17 1.23
CA CYS A 27 -8.65 -3.74 0.96
C CYS A 27 -9.45 -2.90 1.96
N ASN A 28 -10.69 -3.31 2.28
CA ASN A 28 -11.52 -2.60 3.26
C ASN A 28 -10.85 -2.58 4.65
N ASN A 29 -10.37 -3.74 5.12
CA ASN A 29 -9.68 -3.83 6.41
C ASN A 29 -8.42 -2.95 6.44
N PHE A 30 -7.67 -2.90 5.33
CA PHE A 30 -6.49 -2.06 5.24
C PHE A 30 -6.84 -0.56 5.24
N ILE A 31 -7.92 -0.15 4.58
CA ILE A 31 -8.43 1.23 4.63
C ILE A 31 -8.81 1.61 6.06
N GLU A 32 -9.49 0.72 6.79
CA GLU A 32 -9.83 0.92 8.20
C GLU A 32 -8.57 1.10 9.07
N ASP A 33 -7.51 0.33 8.83
CA ASP A 33 -6.22 0.51 9.50
C ASP A 33 -5.61 1.89 9.23
N VAL A 34 -5.70 2.41 8.01
CA VAL A 34 -5.23 3.75 7.63
C VAL A 34 -6.06 4.85 8.29
N ILE A 35 -7.39 4.71 8.32
CA ILE A 35 -8.28 5.66 8.99
C ILE A 35 -7.96 5.69 10.49
N ARG A 36 -7.87 4.52 11.12
CA ARG A 36 -7.53 4.41 12.55
C ARG A 36 -6.16 5.03 12.87
N LEU A 37 -5.16 4.84 12.01
CA LEU A 37 -3.87 5.52 12.18
C LEU A 37 -4.04 7.04 12.15
N SER A 38 -4.83 7.55 11.20
CA SER A 38 -5.06 8.99 11.02
C SER A 38 -5.81 9.63 12.19
N GLU A 39 -6.67 8.85 12.87
CA GLU A 39 -7.42 9.32 14.06
C GLU A 39 -6.60 9.22 15.36
N THR A 40 -5.69 8.26 15.45
CA THR A 40 -4.96 7.95 16.71
C THR A 40 -3.57 8.58 16.79
N GLU A 41 -2.89 8.78 15.66
CA GLU A 41 -1.58 9.43 15.62
C GLU A 41 -1.73 10.95 15.68
N LYS A 42 -1.18 11.57 16.72
CA LYS A 42 -1.24 13.03 16.92
C LYS A 42 0.00 13.73 16.39
N ASP A 43 1.12 13.03 16.27
CA ASP A 43 2.33 13.56 15.66
C ASP A 43 2.22 13.50 14.13
N LEU A 44 2.00 14.66 13.51
CA LEU A 44 1.90 14.80 12.06
C LEU A 44 3.17 14.31 11.33
N GLN A 45 4.34 14.45 11.95
CA GLN A 45 5.59 13.99 11.33
C GLN A 45 5.65 12.47 11.28
N SER A 46 5.29 11.79 12.38
CA SER A 46 5.17 10.33 12.44
C SER A 46 4.10 9.80 11.49
N LEU A 47 2.93 10.46 11.44
CA LEU A 47 1.85 10.11 10.51
C LEU A 47 2.33 10.18 9.06
N PHE A 48 2.93 11.31 8.68
CA PHE A 48 3.47 11.51 7.33
C PHE A 48 4.52 10.46 6.97
N ARG A 49 5.45 10.15 7.89
CA ARG A 49 6.48 9.12 7.68
C ARG A 49 5.85 7.74 7.49
N THR A 50 4.87 7.39 8.31
CA THR A 50 4.19 6.08 8.25
C THR A 50 3.43 5.91 6.95
N LEU A 51 2.65 6.92 6.54
CA LEU A 51 1.91 6.89 5.27
C LEU A 51 2.87 6.84 4.06
N SER A 52 3.92 7.66 4.06
CA SER A 52 4.91 7.68 2.97
C SER A 52 5.62 6.33 2.82
N TYR A 53 6.05 5.75 3.94
CA TYR A 53 6.68 4.43 3.94
C TYR A 53 5.72 3.33 3.45
N THR A 54 4.46 3.39 3.88
CA THR A 54 3.44 2.43 3.46
C THR A 54 3.15 2.53 1.96
N ARG A 55 3.06 3.75 1.41
CA ARG A 55 2.92 3.99 -0.03
C ARG A 55 4.07 3.37 -0.83
N PHE A 56 5.31 3.52 -0.37
CA PHE A 56 6.48 2.93 -1.03
C PHE A 56 6.37 1.40 -1.15
N HIS A 57 5.92 0.72 -0.09
CA HIS A 57 5.71 -0.74 -0.14
C HIS A 57 4.55 -1.15 -1.04
N LEU A 58 3.45 -0.39 -1.05
CA LEU A 58 2.33 -0.62 -1.99
C LEU A 58 2.77 -0.47 -3.45
N GLN A 59 3.60 0.53 -3.76
CA GLN A 59 4.18 0.70 -5.10
C GLN A 59 5.06 -0.50 -5.46
N THR A 60 5.86 -1.00 -4.52
CA THR A 60 6.69 -2.19 -4.74
C THR A 60 5.86 -3.44 -5.03
N ILE A 61 4.72 -3.61 -4.35
CA ILE A 61 3.78 -4.72 -4.61
C ILE A 61 3.19 -4.58 -6.02
N TYR A 62 2.72 -3.39 -6.37
CA TYR A 62 2.17 -3.10 -7.70
C TYR A 62 3.17 -3.36 -8.83
N GLU A 63 4.43 -2.92 -8.67
CA GLU A 63 5.50 -3.15 -9.65
C GLU A 63 5.87 -4.63 -9.78
N LYS A 64 5.82 -5.40 -8.68
CA LYS A 64 6.05 -6.85 -8.69
C LYS A 64 4.96 -7.60 -9.45
N ASP A 65 3.70 -7.22 -9.27
CA ASP A 65 2.56 -7.82 -9.97
C ASP A 65 2.52 -7.41 -11.45
N GLY A 66 2.94 -6.18 -11.76
CA GLY A 66 3.04 -5.67 -13.12
C GLY A 66 4.16 -6.29 -13.98
N LEU A 67 5.12 -7.00 -13.39
CA LEU A 67 6.23 -7.61 -14.13
C LEU A 67 5.88 -8.98 -14.74
N THR A 68 4.74 -9.58 -14.39
CA THR A 68 4.30 -10.88 -14.92
C THR A 68 3.34 -10.77 -16.11
N THR A 69 2.94 -9.57 -16.52
CA THR A 69 2.12 -9.37 -17.73
C THR A 69 2.93 -8.58 -18.75
N GLU A 70 3.34 -9.27 -19.79
CA GLU A 70 4.06 -8.74 -20.95
C GLU A 70 3.50 -7.38 -21.42
N MET A 71 4.39 -6.41 -21.65
CA MET A 71 4.19 -5.26 -22.56
C MET A 71 2.84 -4.52 -22.48
N GLY A 72 2.59 -3.80 -21.40
CA GLY A 72 1.62 -2.69 -21.36
C GLY A 72 2.37 -1.36 -21.18
N GLU A 73 2.11 -0.39 -22.05
CA GLU A 73 2.81 0.89 -22.21
C GLU A 73 3.41 1.47 -20.91
N LYS A 74 4.70 1.81 -20.96
CA LYS A 74 5.31 2.65 -19.94
C LYS A 74 4.55 3.98 -19.89
N CYS A 75 3.74 4.19 -18.87
CA CYS A 75 3.34 5.53 -18.47
C CYS A 75 4.59 6.23 -17.90
N ILE A 76 5.45 6.72 -18.80
CA ILE A 76 6.56 7.61 -18.50
C ILE A 76 5.93 8.94 -18.07
N GLY A 77 5.59 9.03 -16.78
CA GLY A 77 5.32 10.31 -16.13
C GLY A 77 6.65 11.03 -15.91
N ILE A 78 7.23 11.60 -16.98
CA ILE A 78 8.26 12.63 -16.83
C ILE A 78 7.57 13.82 -16.16
N VAL A 79 7.78 13.97 -14.86
CA VAL A 79 7.55 15.24 -14.18
C VAL A 79 8.87 16.00 -14.26
N THR A 80 9.12 16.65 -15.39
CA THR A 80 10.07 17.76 -15.43
C THR A 80 9.39 18.95 -14.79
N CYS A 81 9.66 19.18 -13.51
CA CYS A 81 9.46 20.50 -12.91
C CYS A 81 10.43 21.47 -13.60
N HIS A 82 9.89 22.51 -14.23
CA HIS A 82 10.67 23.61 -14.79
C HIS A 82 10.74 24.77 -13.79
#